data_AF-A0A938QHL2-F1
#
_entry.id   AF-A0A938QHL2-F1
#
_cell.length_a   1.000
_cell.length_b   1.000
_cell.length_c   1.000
_cell.angle_alpha   90.00
_cell.angle_beta   90.00
_cell.angle_gamma   90.00
#
_symmetry.space_group_name_H-M   'P 1'
#
loop_
_entity.id
_entity.type
_entity.pdbx_description
1 polymer ?
#
loop_
_entity_poly.entity_id
_entity_poly.type
_entity_poly.pdbx_seq_one_letter_code
_entity_poly.pdbx_strand_id
1 'polypeptide(L)'
;MTTVGEPYYEVLTYTDPGQRRRWCALCHDFKKIDIYYYPEYARLFELHGDGEARLFVYYETPEDLILYPFLTRRINEVPIFSDLPDDVVDITAPYGYGGYLPSSPRVSFKNFYEVFKKYCNDHNIISEFIRFHPLLNNHFNLTEDIEIQKWNDTVVMDLTQGVPELQRNISPTCRNKIRKALKHGVTVFKDKDFSHVDRFFYLYTKTMNRLEAHDYFYFSKSWFYEMIRLLKNNMVLFHAWYQGSIIMSAIFLYTKDYIHYYLSGSIHNMRHLAANNLLLYEVALWAMERGIKSFHLGGGYQPDDSLFNFKASFSPVRTPFYIGKVVHQPENYRRLCRRWEKEMGGPGDGQFFPAYRTPIRTVSPERHPVPGVIIIGGSGHARVTADILLLRGRNIIGFCDDDLHLQNTFIHGYPLLGQIEAIIPLIQEKNLDYFIAIGNNEDRKQLAGILLKRCGRPPINAIHPTAIISPRITMGYGNFVAPGAIINIDSMVGNFTIINTGATVGYENMLHDFVQVSPGCNLGGNVVVEEGAFIGTGAKVIPGKTIGACSVVGAGAVVINDIPPFSTAVGVPARVIKQRRPDCRPMN
;
A
#
# COMPACT_ATOMS: atom_id res chain seq x y z
N MET A 1 39.87 -44.03 -3.33
CA MET A 1 38.44 -44.34 -3.30
C MET A 1 37.87 -43.74 -2.03
N THR A 2 37.51 -42.46 -2.08
CA THR A 2 36.77 -41.79 -1.03
C THR A 2 35.31 -42.22 -1.17
N THR A 3 34.77 -42.81 -0.12
CA THR A 3 33.34 -43.17 -0.01
C THR A 3 32.51 -41.92 -0.27
N VAL A 4 31.77 -41.90 -1.38
CA VAL A 4 30.75 -40.89 -1.64
C VAL A 4 29.71 -41.06 -0.53
N GLY A 5 29.62 -40.09 0.38
CA GLY A 5 28.61 -40.10 1.44
C GLY A 5 27.22 -40.08 0.83
N GLU A 6 26.23 -40.62 1.54
CA GLU A 6 24.83 -40.50 1.13
C GLU A 6 24.45 -39.01 1.00
N PRO A 7 23.60 -38.66 0.02
CA PRO A 7 23.12 -37.28 -0.12
C PRO A 7 22.47 -36.77 1.17
N TYR A 8 22.73 -35.52 1.52
CA TYR A 8 22.23 -34.91 2.75
C TYR A 8 21.86 -33.45 2.53
N TYR A 9 21.27 -32.80 3.54
CA TYR A 9 20.90 -31.40 3.48
C TYR A 9 21.23 -30.63 4.76
N GLU A 10 21.34 -29.31 4.65
CA GLU A 10 21.27 -28.37 5.79
C GLU A 10 20.24 -27.28 5.50
N VAL A 11 19.67 -26.70 6.56
CA VAL A 11 18.74 -25.57 6.46
C VAL A 11 19.29 -24.40 7.27
N LEU A 12 19.42 -23.25 6.60
CA LEU A 12 20.04 -22.05 7.15
C LEU A 12 19.02 -20.92 7.25
N THR A 13 19.14 -20.10 8.29
CA THR A 13 18.30 -18.92 8.55
C THR A 13 19.13 -17.63 8.53
N TYR A 14 18.48 -16.49 8.33
CA TYR A 14 19.14 -15.19 8.41
C TYR A 14 19.43 -14.74 9.86
N THR A 15 18.54 -15.11 10.78
CA THR A 15 18.52 -14.63 12.16
C THR A 15 19.69 -15.19 12.97
N ASP A 16 20.10 -16.42 12.72
CA ASP A 16 21.33 -16.99 13.28
C ASP A 16 22.57 -16.42 12.56
N PRO A 17 23.49 -15.71 13.26
CA PRO A 17 24.65 -15.10 12.62
C PRO A 17 25.64 -16.10 11.99
N GLY A 18 25.73 -17.32 12.53
CA GLY A 18 26.58 -18.38 12.00
C GLY A 18 26.02 -18.94 10.70
N GLN A 19 24.73 -19.27 10.68
CA GLN A 19 24.01 -19.75 9.49
C GLN A 19 23.97 -18.67 8.41
N ARG A 20 23.77 -17.40 8.78
CA ARG A 20 23.83 -16.28 7.82
C ARG A 20 25.19 -16.19 7.14
N ARG A 21 26.29 -16.27 7.91
CA ARG A 21 27.65 -16.28 7.33
C ARG A 21 27.86 -17.47 6.40
N ARG A 22 27.36 -18.65 6.79
CA ARG A 22 27.40 -19.86 5.97
C ARG A 22 26.62 -19.70 4.66
N TRP A 23 25.41 -19.16 4.71
CA TRP A 23 24.59 -18.84 3.54
C TRP A 23 25.34 -17.88 2.61
N CYS A 24 25.85 -16.75 3.13
CA CYS A 24 26.66 -15.83 2.33
C CYS A 24 27.82 -16.55 1.64
N ALA A 25 28.59 -17.38 2.37
CA ALA A 25 29.74 -18.09 1.80
C ALA A 25 29.31 -19.02 0.64
N LEU A 26 28.26 -19.82 0.84
CA LEU A 26 27.73 -20.69 -0.22
C LEU A 26 27.34 -19.90 -1.47
N CYS A 27 26.70 -18.73 -1.32
CA CYS A 27 26.36 -17.89 -2.47
C CYS A 27 27.59 -17.39 -3.24
N HIS A 28 28.69 -17.06 -2.56
CA HIS A 28 29.91 -16.56 -3.20
C HIS A 28 30.65 -17.64 -4.00
N ASP A 29 30.49 -18.92 -3.65
CA ASP A 29 31.15 -20.03 -4.33
C ASP A 29 30.50 -20.38 -5.69
N PHE A 30 29.29 -19.89 -5.96
CA PHE A 30 28.59 -20.13 -7.22
C PHE A 30 29.13 -19.25 -8.35
N LYS A 31 29.48 -19.90 -9.47
CA LYS A 31 29.94 -19.19 -10.69
C LYS A 31 28.86 -18.30 -11.31
N LYS A 32 27.60 -18.72 -11.21
CA LYS A 32 26.42 -18.00 -11.73
C LYS A 32 25.39 -17.93 -10.62
N ILE A 33 25.26 -16.76 -10.03
CA ILE A 33 24.28 -16.48 -8.98
C ILE A 33 23.81 -15.04 -9.10
N ASP A 34 22.59 -14.80 -8.65
CA ASP A 34 21.98 -13.48 -8.66
C ASP A 34 21.55 -13.04 -7.25
N ILE A 35 21.20 -11.77 -7.09
CA ILE A 35 20.89 -11.14 -5.80
C ILE A 35 19.77 -11.86 -5.06
N TYR A 36 18.83 -12.47 -5.79
CA TYR A 36 17.67 -13.15 -5.21
C TYR A 36 18.03 -14.38 -4.36
N TYR A 37 19.28 -14.85 -4.44
CA TYR A 37 19.77 -15.96 -3.63
C TYR A 37 20.45 -15.55 -2.33
N TYR A 38 20.72 -14.26 -2.15
CA TYR A 38 21.45 -13.76 -0.99
C TYR A 38 20.57 -13.69 0.26
N PRO A 39 21.13 -13.96 1.45
CA PRO A 39 20.38 -13.93 2.70
C PRO A 39 19.77 -12.55 2.98
N GLU A 40 20.46 -11.47 2.64
CA GLU A 40 19.97 -10.09 2.82
C GLU A 40 18.71 -9.81 2.00
N TYR A 41 18.59 -10.41 0.81
CA TYR A 41 17.41 -10.27 -0.04
C TYR A 41 16.22 -11.01 0.54
N ALA A 42 16.42 -12.26 0.97
CA ALA A 42 15.36 -13.04 1.62
C ALA A 42 14.89 -12.37 2.92
N ARG A 43 15.82 -11.81 3.71
CA ARG A 43 15.51 -11.07 4.94
C ARG A 43 14.62 -9.86 4.71
N LEU A 44 14.77 -9.17 3.58
CA LEU A 44 13.94 -8.00 3.26
C LEU A 44 12.45 -8.37 3.21
N PHE A 45 12.11 -9.56 2.74
CA PHE A 45 10.73 -10.05 2.66
C PHE A 45 10.26 -10.71 3.94
N GLU A 46 11.15 -11.31 4.72
CA GLU A 46 10.82 -11.69 6.09
C GLU A 46 10.40 -10.46 6.93
N LEU A 47 11.15 -9.35 6.83
CA LEU A 47 10.79 -8.08 7.49
C LEU A 47 9.51 -7.44 6.94
N HIS A 48 9.14 -7.77 5.70
CA HIS A 48 7.88 -7.35 5.09
C HIS A 48 6.67 -8.14 5.63
N GLY A 49 6.91 -9.31 6.24
CA GLY A 49 5.86 -10.22 6.72
C GLY A 49 5.49 -11.31 5.73
N ASP A 50 6.33 -11.60 4.73
CA ASP A 50 6.04 -12.61 3.69
C ASP A 50 6.39 -14.05 4.14
N GLY A 51 6.89 -14.22 5.37
CA GLY A 51 7.28 -15.51 5.96
C GLY A 51 8.74 -15.54 6.41
N GLU A 52 9.11 -16.60 7.14
CA GLU A 52 10.47 -16.77 7.68
C GLU A 52 11.45 -17.17 6.57
N ALA A 53 12.54 -16.40 6.41
CA ALA A 53 13.55 -16.65 5.39
C ALA A 53 14.45 -17.84 5.74
N ARG A 54 14.48 -18.83 4.83
CA ARG A 54 15.31 -20.02 4.94
C ARG A 54 16.05 -20.30 3.63
N LEU A 55 17.18 -20.97 3.74
CA LEU A 55 17.90 -21.58 2.62
C LEU A 55 17.98 -23.09 2.88
N PHE A 56 17.41 -23.87 1.97
CA PHE A 56 17.70 -25.29 1.90
C PHE A 56 18.90 -25.53 1.01
N VAL A 57 19.87 -26.27 1.54
CA VAL A 57 21.09 -26.64 0.85
C VAL A 57 21.12 -28.16 0.73
N TYR A 58 21.08 -28.65 -0.50
CA TYR A 58 21.24 -30.07 -0.78
C TYR A 58 22.67 -30.37 -1.22
N TYR A 59 23.22 -31.48 -0.77
CA TYR A 59 24.53 -31.99 -1.16
C TYR A 59 24.37 -33.37 -1.80
N GLU A 60 24.64 -33.46 -3.10
CA GLU A 60 24.88 -34.75 -3.78
C GLU A 60 26.28 -35.25 -3.40
N THR A 61 27.23 -34.33 -3.40
CA THR A 61 28.58 -34.46 -2.85
C THR A 61 28.93 -33.14 -2.16
N PRO A 62 30.06 -33.04 -1.43
CA PRO A 62 30.49 -31.77 -0.84
C PRO A 62 30.65 -30.63 -1.86
N GLU A 63 30.91 -30.93 -3.14
CA GLU A 63 31.11 -29.94 -4.21
C GLU A 63 29.90 -29.76 -5.15
N ASP A 64 29.03 -30.77 -5.25
CA ASP A 64 27.84 -30.77 -6.09
C ASP A 64 26.59 -30.54 -5.22
N LEU A 65 26.06 -29.32 -5.23
CA LEU A 65 25.01 -28.84 -4.33
C LEU A 65 23.89 -28.07 -5.05
N ILE A 66 22.72 -27.99 -4.42
CA ILE A 66 21.61 -27.11 -4.81
C ILE A 66 21.32 -26.12 -3.70
N LEU A 67 21.22 -24.83 -4.07
CA LEU A 67 20.73 -23.77 -3.20
C LEU A 67 19.27 -23.47 -3.51
N TYR A 68 18.44 -23.43 -2.48
CA TYR A 68 17.05 -23.03 -2.62
C TYR A 68 16.58 -22.12 -1.47
N PRO A 69 16.59 -20.78 -1.69
CA PRO A 69 16.04 -19.83 -0.74
C PRO A 69 14.50 -19.77 -0.86
N PHE A 70 13.81 -19.82 0.27
CA PHE A 70 12.36 -19.68 0.33
C PHE A 70 11.92 -18.99 1.63
N LEU A 71 10.67 -18.54 1.63
CA LEU A 71 9.98 -18.03 2.79
C LEU A 71 9.01 -19.11 3.29
N THR A 72 9.09 -19.43 4.58
CA THR A 72 8.15 -20.33 5.24
C THR A 72 7.00 -19.54 5.81
N ARG A 73 5.78 -19.85 5.39
CA ARG A 73 4.57 -19.12 5.77
C ARG A 73 3.68 -20.03 6.60
N ARG A 74 3.33 -19.61 7.81
CA ARG A 74 2.39 -20.36 8.63
C ARG A 74 1.01 -20.29 8.00
N ILE A 75 0.32 -21.41 7.92
CA ILE A 75 -1.03 -21.44 7.34
C ILE A 75 -2.03 -20.85 8.33
N ASN A 76 -1.78 -20.96 9.64
CA ASN A 76 -2.64 -20.42 10.68
C ASN A 76 -2.62 -18.88 10.81
N GLU A 77 -1.67 -18.20 10.18
CA GLU A 77 -1.69 -16.73 10.01
C GLU A 77 -2.83 -16.29 9.07
N VAL A 78 -3.35 -17.20 8.25
CA VAL A 78 -4.58 -16.96 7.49
C VAL A 78 -5.77 -17.16 8.45
N PRO A 79 -6.64 -16.16 8.69
CA PRO A 79 -7.60 -16.17 9.80
C PRO A 79 -8.49 -17.42 9.89
N ILE A 80 -8.95 -17.91 8.74
CA ILE A 80 -9.77 -19.13 8.62
C ILE A 80 -9.08 -20.41 9.12
N PHE A 81 -7.74 -20.44 9.12
CA PHE A 81 -6.95 -21.58 9.52
C PHE A 81 -6.28 -21.38 10.88
N SER A 82 -6.73 -20.41 11.66
CA SER A 82 -6.16 -20.07 12.98
C SER A 82 -6.17 -21.22 14.00
N ASP A 83 -6.98 -22.25 13.77
CA ASP A 83 -7.03 -23.49 14.55
C ASP A 83 -5.93 -24.51 14.19
N LEU A 84 -5.17 -24.30 13.11
CA LEU A 84 -4.08 -25.19 12.73
C LEU A 84 -2.83 -24.97 13.59
N PRO A 85 -2.05 -26.03 13.83
CA PRO A 85 -0.74 -25.93 14.49
C PRO A 85 0.23 -25.00 13.75
N ASP A 86 1.14 -24.37 14.50
CA ASP A 86 2.17 -23.44 14.00
C ASP A 86 3.14 -24.06 12.98
N ASP A 87 3.34 -25.38 13.04
CA ASP A 87 4.23 -26.13 12.16
C ASP A 87 3.57 -26.52 10.82
N VAL A 88 2.26 -26.27 10.64
CA VAL A 88 1.59 -26.46 9.35
C VAL A 88 1.84 -25.23 8.48
N VAL A 89 2.69 -25.40 7.46
CA VAL A 89 3.23 -24.29 6.66
C VAL A 89 3.12 -24.55 5.16
N ASP A 90 3.32 -23.51 4.37
CA ASP A 90 3.71 -23.64 2.97
C ASP A 90 4.89 -22.73 2.68
N ILE A 91 5.52 -22.95 1.53
CA ILE A 91 6.74 -22.24 1.16
C ILE A 91 6.56 -21.47 -0.15
N THR A 92 7.28 -20.35 -0.28
CA THR A 92 7.32 -19.60 -1.53
C THR A 92 8.68 -18.97 -1.74
N ALA A 93 9.13 -18.88 -2.99
CA ALA A 93 10.28 -18.05 -3.32
C ALA A 93 9.99 -16.57 -2.93
N PRO A 94 10.99 -15.81 -2.44
CA PRO A 94 10.86 -14.37 -2.25
C PRO A 94 10.32 -13.69 -3.52
N TYR A 95 9.72 -12.52 -3.36
CA TYR A 95 9.25 -11.76 -4.53
C TYR A 95 10.42 -11.42 -5.46
N GLY A 96 10.14 -11.36 -6.77
CA GLY A 96 11.17 -11.36 -7.80
C GLY A 96 11.37 -12.77 -8.37
N TYR A 97 12.58 -13.29 -8.28
CA TYR A 97 12.99 -14.56 -8.89
C TYR A 97 13.64 -15.49 -7.87
N GLY A 98 13.75 -16.78 -8.20
CA GLY A 98 14.31 -17.81 -7.32
C GLY A 98 14.33 -19.16 -8.02
N GLY A 99 14.03 -20.23 -7.27
CA GLY A 99 14.07 -21.62 -7.75
C GLY A 99 15.38 -22.32 -7.44
N TYR A 100 15.44 -23.62 -7.72
CA TYR A 100 16.56 -24.48 -7.37
C TYR A 100 17.81 -24.13 -8.19
N LEU A 101 18.92 -23.76 -7.53
CA LEU A 101 20.16 -23.39 -8.21
C LEU A 101 21.23 -24.46 -8.01
N PRO A 102 21.51 -25.31 -9.02
CA PRO A 102 22.56 -26.32 -8.93
C PRO A 102 23.94 -25.70 -9.14
N SER A 103 24.95 -26.15 -8.37
CA SER A 103 26.34 -25.69 -8.53
C SER A 103 26.98 -26.23 -9.81
N SER A 104 26.50 -27.38 -10.30
CA SER A 104 26.95 -27.99 -11.54
C SER A 104 25.84 -28.81 -12.21
N PRO A 105 25.94 -29.09 -13.53
CA PRO A 105 25.00 -29.96 -14.24
C PRO A 105 25.04 -31.43 -13.79
N ARG A 106 25.98 -31.84 -12.92
CA ARG A 106 26.10 -33.21 -12.42
C ARG A 106 25.13 -33.50 -11.28
N VAL A 107 24.57 -32.47 -10.62
CA VAL A 107 23.65 -32.67 -9.51
C VAL A 107 22.39 -33.39 -10.01
N SER A 108 22.02 -34.48 -9.34
CA SER A 108 20.80 -35.23 -9.68
C SER A 108 19.58 -34.53 -9.10
N PHE A 109 18.77 -33.91 -9.97
CA PHE A 109 17.49 -33.32 -9.56
C PHE A 109 16.51 -34.36 -9.01
N LYS A 110 16.61 -35.61 -9.46
CA LYS A 110 15.82 -36.71 -8.91
C LYS A 110 16.16 -36.95 -7.44
N ASN A 111 17.46 -37.11 -7.13
CA ASN A 111 17.91 -37.37 -5.75
C ASN A 111 17.62 -36.16 -4.84
N PHE A 112 17.90 -34.95 -5.33
CA PHE A 112 17.52 -33.71 -4.66
C PHE A 112 16.03 -33.70 -4.31
N TYR A 113 15.17 -33.98 -5.28
CA TYR A 113 13.73 -33.88 -5.07
C TYR A 113 13.19 -34.97 -4.14
N GLU A 114 13.76 -36.18 -4.16
CA GLU A 114 13.44 -37.23 -3.19
C GLU A 114 13.77 -36.77 -1.75
N VAL A 115 14.96 -36.20 -1.53
CA VAL A 115 15.37 -35.67 -0.21
C VAL A 115 14.53 -34.46 0.19
N PHE A 116 14.28 -33.53 -0.74
CA PHE A 116 13.52 -32.32 -0.47
C PHE A 116 12.04 -32.60 -0.19
N LYS A 117 11.42 -33.55 -0.91
CA LYS A 117 10.06 -34.01 -0.65
C LYS A 117 9.95 -34.67 0.72
N LYS A 118 10.95 -35.46 1.13
CA LYS A 118 11.02 -35.99 2.49
C LYS A 118 11.10 -34.88 3.53
N TYR A 119 11.98 -33.90 3.35
CA TYR A 119 12.05 -32.72 4.23
C TYR A 119 10.70 -32.00 4.34
N CYS A 120 10.02 -31.77 3.21
CA CYS A 120 8.71 -31.14 3.18
C CYS A 120 7.64 -31.93 3.93
N ASN A 121 7.63 -33.26 3.81
CA ASN A 121 6.72 -34.12 4.56
C ASN A 121 7.02 -34.11 6.07
N ASP A 122 8.29 -34.23 6.45
CA ASP A 122 8.72 -34.27 7.86
C ASP A 122 8.44 -32.93 8.59
N HIS A 123 8.36 -31.81 7.85
CA HIS A 123 8.16 -30.46 8.39
C HIS A 123 6.78 -29.88 8.07
N ASN A 124 5.78 -30.72 7.76
CA ASN A 124 4.40 -30.29 7.53
C ASN A 124 4.24 -29.17 6.48
N ILE A 125 5.10 -29.18 5.45
CA ILE A 125 5.05 -28.25 4.32
C ILE A 125 4.00 -28.76 3.33
N ILE A 126 2.92 -28.02 3.15
CA ILE A 126 1.77 -28.44 2.35
C ILE A 126 1.99 -28.25 0.85
N SER A 127 2.49 -27.08 0.46
CA SER A 127 2.68 -26.70 -0.94
C SER A 127 3.80 -25.69 -1.11
N GLU A 128 4.19 -25.48 -2.35
CA GLU A 128 5.32 -24.65 -2.72
C GLU A 128 5.05 -23.85 -4.01
N PHE A 129 5.31 -22.55 -3.96
CA PHE A 129 5.22 -21.65 -5.12
C PHE A 129 6.59 -21.07 -5.51
N ILE A 130 7.00 -21.31 -6.76
CA ILE A 130 8.31 -20.95 -7.27
C ILE A 130 8.19 -19.93 -8.40
N ARG A 131 9.02 -18.88 -8.39
CA ARG A 131 9.22 -17.97 -9.52
C ARG A 131 10.60 -18.24 -10.09
N PHE A 132 10.71 -19.02 -11.16
CA PHE A 132 12.02 -19.41 -11.71
C PHE A 132 12.77 -18.21 -12.27
N HIS A 133 14.10 -18.27 -12.20
CA HIS A 133 14.96 -17.17 -12.63
C HIS A 133 15.12 -17.14 -14.16
N PRO A 134 14.66 -16.07 -14.85
CA PRO A 134 14.64 -16.02 -16.31
C PRO A 134 16.03 -16.09 -16.97
N LEU A 135 17.09 -15.76 -16.22
CA LEU A 135 18.47 -15.72 -16.73
C LEU A 135 19.34 -16.92 -16.34
N LEU A 136 18.87 -17.78 -15.43
CA LEU A 136 19.67 -18.90 -14.93
C LEU A 136 19.25 -20.25 -15.50
N ASN A 137 18.15 -20.29 -16.28
CA ASN A 137 17.63 -21.52 -16.89
C ASN A 137 17.34 -22.63 -15.86
N ASN A 138 16.94 -22.25 -14.65
CA ASN A 138 16.75 -23.16 -13.52
C ASN A 138 15.34 -23.78 -13.43
N HIS A 139 14.58 -23.70 -14.51
CA HIS A 139 13.29 -24.39 -14.68
C HIS A 139 13.43 -25.70 -15.48
N PHE A 140 14.60 -25.97 -16.04
CA PHE A 140 14.86 -27.19 -16.82
C PHE A 140 15.36 -28.34 -15.94
N ASN A 141 15.23 -29.57 -16.46
CA ASN A 141 15.69 -30.81 -15.81
C ASN A 141 15.06 -31.06 -14.43
N LEU A 142 13.85 -30.54 -14.22
CA LEU A 142 13.05 -30.75 -13.02
C LEU A 142 12.20 -32.02 -13.16
N THR A 143 11.72 -32.54 -12.03
CA THR A 143 10.86 -33.72 -11.99
C THR A 143 9.44 -33.41 -12.46
N GLU A 144 8.73 -34.43 -12.97
CA GLU A 144 7.33 -34.31 -13.42
C GLU A 144 6.36 -33.92 -12.29
N ASP A 145 6.76 -34.11 -11.03
CA ASP A 145 6.02 -33.70 -9.84
C ASP A 145 5.86 -32.16 -9.69
N ILE A 146 6.59 -31.36 -10.47
CA ILE A 146 6.54 -29.90 -10.44
C ILE A 146 5.72 -29.40 -11.64
N GLU A 147 4.57 -28.77 -11.38
CA GLU A 147 3.79 -28.13 -12.44
C GLU A 147 4.48 -26.83 -12.87
N ILE A 148 5.10 -26.84 -14.05
CA ILE A 148 5.80 -25.69 -14.62
C ILE A 148 4.91 -25.03 -15.68
N GLN A 149 4.69 -23.73 -15.53
CA GLN A 149 3.89 -22.94 -16.45
C GLN A 149 4.66 -21.70 -16.90
N LYS A 150 4.72 -21.45 -18.21
CA LYS A 150 5.20 -20.16 -18.73
C LYS A 150 4.19 -19.08 -18.33
N TRP A 151 4.66 -18.09 -17.57
CA TRP A 151 3.80 -16.99 -17.11
C TRP A 151 3.79 -15.83 -18.11
N ASN A 152 4.97 -15.34 -18.49
CA ASN A 152 5.10 -14.24 -19.46
C ASN A 152 6.53 -14.20 -20.04
N ASP A 153 6.77 -13.35 -21.02
CA ASP A 153 8.13 -13.01 -21.45
C ASP A 153 8.68 -11.79 -20.71
N THR A 154 10.00 -11.76 -20.56
CA THR A 154 10.75 -10.66 -19.96
C THR A 154 11.77 -10.10 -20.94
N VAL A 155 12.15 -8.84 -20.76
CA VAL A 155 13.06 -8.12 -21.66
C VAL A 155 14.44 -7.97 -21.04
N VAL A 156 15.47 -8.27 -21.81
CA VAL A 156 16.87 -8.17 -21.37
C VAL A 156 17.67 -7.36 -22.37
N MET A 157 18.54 -6.48 -21.90
CA MET A 157 19.57 -5.85 -22.72
C MET A 157 20.89 -6.59 -22.49
N ASP A 158 21.47 -7.15 -23.56
CA ASP A 158 22.81 -7.73 -23.52
C ASP A 158 23.84 -6.59 -23.53
N LEU A 159 24.55 -6.44 -22.42
CA LEU A 159 25.50 -5.35 -22.22
C LEU A 159 26.92 -5.71 -22.70
N THR A 160 27.14 -6.96 -23.11
CA THR A 160 28.47 -7.44 -23.56
C THR A 160 28.81 -7.02 -25.00
N GLN A 161 27.81 -6.58 -25.77
CA GLN A 161 27.93 -6.29 -27.20
C GLN A 161 28.48 -4.88 -27.52
N GLY A 162 28.73 -4.05 -26.50
CA GLY A 162 29.21 -2.68 -26.67
C GLY A 162 28.12 -1.67 -27.03
N VAL A 163 28.43 -0.37 -26.88
CA VAL A 163 27.47 0.74 -27.05
C VAL A 163 26.86 0.81 -28.46
N PRO A 164 27.61 0.58 -29.56
CA PRO A 164 27.02 0.62 -30.91
C PRO A 164 25.95 -0.44 -31.14
N GLU A 165 26.13 -1.67 -30.64
CA GLU A 165 25.12 -2.72 -30.76
C GLU A 165 23.94 -2.47 -29.81
N LEU A 166 24.20 -2.02 -28.57
CA LEU A 166 23.14 -1.59 -27.65
C LEU A 166 22.21 -0.56 -28.31
N GLN A 167 22.78 0.47 -28.95
CA GLN A 167 22.00 1.49 -29.65
C GLN A 167 21.26 0.95 -30.88
N ARG A 168 21.78 -0.06 -31.58
CA ARG A 168 21.08 -0.72 -32.69
C ARG A 168 19.88 -1.52 -32.20
N ASN A 169 20.02 -2.20 -31.06
CA ASN A 169 18.95 -2.97 -30.42
C ASN A 169 17.82 -2.11 -29.86
N ILE A 170 18.09 -0.85 -29.51
CA ILE A 170 17.05 0.10 -29.09
C ILE A 170 16.26 0.59 -30.32
N SER A 171 14.93 0.48 -30.24
CA SER A 171 14.03 0.86 -31.33
C SER A 171 14.22 2.33 -31.74
N PRO A 172 13.99 2.68 -33.03
CA PRO A 172 14.09 4.07 -33.49
C PRO A 172 13.24 5.04 -32.66
N THR A 173 12.01 4.63 -32.30
CA THR A 173 11.10 5.43 -31.45
C THR A 173 11.67 5.66 -30.06
N CYS A 174 12.26 4.64 -29.44
CA CYS A 174 12.89 4.78 -28.13
C CYS A 174 14.14 5.68 -28.20
N ARG A 175 15.00 5.52 -29.22
CA ARG A 175 16.15 6.41 -29.45
C ARG A 175 15.72 7.87 -29.63
N ASN A 176 14.64 8.12 -30.35
CA ASN A 176 14.11 9.47 -30.52
C ASN A 176 13.60 10.05 -29.19
N LYS A 177 12.96 9.24 -28.35
CA LYS A 177 12.55 9.64 -26.99
C LYS A 177 13.75 9.96 -26.09
N ILE A 178 14.83 9.19 -26.15
CA ILE A 178 16.08 9.47 -25.43
C ILE A 178 16.65 10.83 -25.85
N ARG A 179 16.82 11.05 -27.16
CA ARG A 179 17.29 12.36 -27.70
C ARG A 179 16.36 13.51 -27.32
N LYS A 180 15.04 13.25 -27.34
CA LYS A 180 14.03 14.23 -26.92
C LYS A 180 14.24 14.64 -25.47
N ALA A 181 14.41 13.70 -24.54
CA ALA A 181 14.65 13.99 -23.12
C ALA A 181 15.88 14.88 -22.92
N LEU A 182 17.00 14.53 -23.59
CA LEU A 182 18.22 15.35 -23.59
C LEU A 182 17.98 16.76 -24.13
N LYS A 183 17.27 16.90 -25.26
CA LYS A 183 16.93 18.20 -25.85
C LYS A 183 16.05 19.06 -24.94
N HIS A 184 15.19 18.43 -24.13
CA HIS A 184 14.39 19.17 -23.14
C HIS A 184 15.23 19.59 -21.93
N GLY A 185 16.46 19.09 -21.77
CA GLY A 185 17.32 19.40 -20.62
C GLY A 185 17.09 18.48 -19.42
N VAL A 186 16.55 17.27 -19.65
CA VAL A 186 16.50 16.23 -18.60
C VAL A 186 17.91 15.69 -18.41
N THR A 187 18.36 15.59 -17.15
CA THR A 187 19.63 14.96 -16.78
C THR A 187 19.38 13.74 -15.89
N VAL A 188 20.31 12.79 -15.88
CA VAL A 188 20.23 11.60 -15.04
C VAL A 188 21.46 11.52 -14.15
N PHE A 189 21.27 11.15 -12.89
CA PHE A 189 22.36 10.95 -11.96
C PHE A 189 22.10 9.77 -11.02
N LYS A 190 23.18 9.14 -10.57
CA LYS A 190 23.18 8.14 -9.50
C LYS A 190 23.16 8.84 -8.14
N ASP A 191 22.23 8.49 -7.26
CA ASP A 191 22.27 8.89 -5.86
C ASP A 191 23.38 8.12 -5.14
N LYS A 192 24.36 8.84 -4.59
CA LYS A 192 25.56 8.23 -4.01
C LYS A 192 25.26 7.56 -2.67
N ASP A 193 24.40 8.18 -1.86
CA ASP A 193 24.17 7.80 -0.47
C ASP A 193 22.67 7.58 -0.16
N PHE A 194 21.86 7.39 -1.20
CA PHE A 194 20.40 7.26 -1.11
C PHE A 194 19.72 8.46 -0.40
N SER A 195 20.36 9.63 -0.49
CA SER A 195 19.92 10.88 0.15
C SER A 195 18.53 11.34 -0.30
N HIS A 196 18.06 10.88 -1.46
CA HIS A 196 16.76 11.19 -2.03
C HIS A 196 15.77 10.01 -1.97
N VAL A 197 16.00 9.01 -1.11
CA VAL A 197 15.07 7.87 -0.97
C VAL A 197 13.64 8.30 -0.61
N ASP A 198 13.47 9.35 0.19
CA ASP A 198 12.16 9.90 0.53
C ASP A 198 11.43 10.44 -0.71
N ARG A 199 12.18 11.04 -1.64
CA ARG A 199 11.65 11.50 -2.92
C ARG A 199 11.30 10.31 -3.82
N PHE A 200 12.12 9.26 -3.82
CA PHE A 200 11.79 8.01 -4.50
C PHE A 200 10.49 7.42 -3.93
N PHE A 201 10.35 7.30 -2.60
CA PHE A 201 9.15 6.79 -1.94
C PHE A 201 7.90 7.57 -2.36
N TYR A 202 7.96 8.91 -2.31
CA TYR A 202 6.87 9.77 -2.78
C TYR A 202 6.48 9.46 -4.24
N LEU A 203 7.45 9.38 -5.16
CA LEU A 203 7.19 9.12 -6.58
C LEU A 203 6.67 7.70 -6.84
N TYR A 204 7.16 6.73 -6.08
CA TYR A 204 6.73 5.34 -6.11
C TYR A 204 5.28 5.23 -5.66
N THR A 205 4.92 5.75 -4.48
CA THR A 205 3.54 5.74 -3.97
C THR A 205 2.58 6.45 -4.92
N LYS A 206 2.95 7.61 -5.47
CA LYS A 206 2.14 8.30 -6.50
C LYS A 206 1.94 7.46 -7.76
N THR A 207 2.92 6.62 -8.10
CA THR A 207 2.83 5.72 -9.26
C THR A 207 1.94 4.52 -8.96
N MET A 208 2.03 3.93 -7.77
CA MET A 208 1.14 2.83 -7.32
C MET A 208 -0.32 3.29 -7.23
N ASN A 209 -0.59 4.44 -6.60
CA ASN A 209 -1.94 5.03 -6.51
C ASN A 209 -2.56 5.21 -7.89
N ARG A 210 -1.79 5.74 -8.85
CA ARG A 210 -2.27 6.00 -10.22
C ARG A 210 -2.56 4.72 -11.00
N LEU A 211 -1.79 3.67 -10.74
CA LEU A 211 -1.94 2.38 -11.42
C LEU A 211 -2.99 1.50 -10.74
N GLU A 212 -3.59 1.95 -9.63
CA GLU A 212 -4.50 1.14 -8.80
C GLU A 212 -3.85 -0.22 -8.48
N ALA A 213 -2.57 -0.18 -8.11
CA ALA A 213 -1.78 -1.39 -7.90
C ALA A 213 -2.37 -2.25 -6.78
N HIS A 214 -2.15 -3.56 -6.84
CA HIS A 214 -2.51 -4.48 -5.75
C HIS A 214 -1.80 -4.09 -4.44
N ASP A 215 -2.45 -4.29 -3.29
CA ASP A 215 -1.98 -3.88 -1.95
C ASP A 215 -0.54 -4.33 -1.64
N TYR A 216 -0.17 -5.52 -2.14
CA TYR A 216 1.19 -6.06 -2.05
C TYR A 216 2.30 -5.10 -2.57
N PHE A 217 1.99 -4.21 -3.51
CA PHE A 217 2.94 -3.25 -4.06
C PHE A 217 3.04 -1.94 -3.24
N TYR A 218 2.34 -1.82 -2.11
CA TYR A 218 2.44 -0.67 -1.22
C TYR A 218 3.45 -0.90 -0.09
N PHE A 219 4.73 -0.79 -0.44
CA PHE A 219 5.80 -0.87 0.55
C PHE A 219 5.84 0.36 1.46
N SER A 220 6.08 0.14 2.76
CA SER A 220 6.20 1.21 3.74
C SER A 220 7.51 1.99 3.60
N LYS A 221 7.54 3.21 4.12
CA LYS A 221 8.76 4.03 4.15
C LYS A 221 9.91 3.35 4.91
N SER A 222 9.61 2.68 6.03
CA SER A 222 10.60 1.93 6.80
C SER A 222 11.16 0.75 6.02
N TRP A 223 10.36 0.08 5.20
CA TRP A 223 10.82 -1.00 4.33
C TRP A 223 11.90 -0.54 3.34
N PHE A 224 11.76 0.66 2.76
CA PHE A 224 12.81 1.23 1.89
C PHE A 224 14.12 1.52 2.63
N TYR A 225 14.05 1.96 3.89
CA TYR A 225 15.25 2.15 4.71
C TYR A 225 15.93 0.82 5.04
N GLU A 226 15.16 -0.22 5.36
CA GLU A 226 15.70 -1.57 5.56
C GLU A 226 16.33 -2.14 4.29
N MET A 227 15.71 -1.92 3.12
CA MET A 227 16.28 -2.29 1.84
C MET A 227 17.64 -1.62 1.60
N ILE A 228 17.79 -0.33 1.91
CA ILE A 228 19.10 0.34 1.85
C ILE A 228 20.08 -0.28 2.84
N ARG A 229 19.68 -0.47 4.09
CA ARG A 229 20.53 -1.04 5.14
C ARG A 229 21.10 -2.41 4.75
N LEU A 230 20.24 -3.27 4.19
CA LEU A 230 20.57 -4.65 3.83
C LEU A 230 21.27 -4.76 2.46
N LEU A 231 20.83 -3.99 1.46
CA LEU A 231 21.23 -4.19 0.07
C LEU A 231 22.09 -3.05 -0.51
N LYS A 232 22.56 -2.08 0.27
CA LYS A 232 23.35 -0.92 -0.23
C LYS A 232 24.52 -1.29 -1.16
N ASN A 233 25.13 -2.47 -0.99
CA ASN A 233 26.26 -2.92 -1.80
C ASN A 233 25.85 -3.57 -3.13
N ASN A 234 24.56 -3.91 -3.26
CA ASN A 234 23.96 -4.59 -4.41
C ASN A 234 22.75 -3.80 -4.95
N MET A 235 22.65 -2.52 -4.61
CA MET A 235 21.56 -1.65 -5.00
C MET A 235 22.09 -0.30 -5.45
N VAL A 236 21.45 0.29 -6.46
CA VAL A 236 21.66 1.68 -6.85
C VAL A 236 20.32 2.37 -7.06
N LEU A 237 20.28 3.67 -6.74
CA LEU A 237 19.15 4.54 -6.97
C LEU A 237 19.55 5.59 -8.01
N PHE A 238 18.77 5.70 -9.08
CA PHE A 238 18.96 6.72 -10.12
C PHE A 238 17.77 7.65 -10.20
N HIS A 239 18.05 8.90 -10.54
CA HIS A 239 17.06 9.96 -10.68
C HIS A 239 17.15 10.62 -12.04
N ALA A 240 16.01 10.97 -12.61
CA ALA A 240 15.94 11.94 -13.69
C ALA A 240 15.55 13.32 -13.12
N TRP A 241 16.37 14.31 -13.39
CA TRP A 241 16.23 15.69 -12.92
C TRP A 241 15.77 16.60 -14.06
N TYR A 242 14.85 17.50 -13.74
CA TYR A 242 14.35 18.51 -14.67
C TYR A 242 13.90 19.75 -13.91
N GLN A 243 14.36 20.92 -14.36
CA GLN A 243 13.96 22.25 -13.85
C GLN A 243 13.92 22.34 -12.32
N GLY A 244 14.97 21.88 -11.65
CA GLY A 244 15.10 22.01 -10.19
C GLY A 244 14.43 20.90 -9.38
N SER A 245 13.94 19.82 -10.01
CA SER A 245 13.28 18.73 -9.29
C SER A 245 13.57 17.34 -9.87
N ILE A 246 13.51 16.33 -9.01
CA ILE A 246 13.51 14.92 -9.41
C ILE A 246 12.11 14.55 -9.90
N ILE A 247 12.02 14.14 -11.17
CA ILE A 247 10.74 13.85 -11.87
C ILE A 247 10.49 12.36 -12.11
N MET A 248 11.54 11.55 -12.04
CA MET A 248 11.49 10.09 -12.14
C MET A 248 12.61 9.51 -11.28
N SER A 249 12.37 8.38 -10.66
CA SER A 249 13.38 7.66 -9.87
C SER A 249 13.19 6.16 -10.02
N ALA A 250 14.29 5.43 -9.99
CA ALA A 250 14.26 3.98 -10.07
C ALA A 250 15.37 3.35 -9.24
N ILE A 251 15.01 2.26 -8.57
CA ILE A 251 15.90 1.39 -7.83
C ILE A 251 16.27 0.23 -8.74
N PHE A 252 17.56 -0.08 -8.76
CA PHE A 252 18.11 -1.21 -9.47
C PHE A 252 18.86 -2.09 -8.49
N LEU A 253 18.65 -3.40 -8.62
CA LEU A 253 19.40 -4.41 -7.89
C LEU A 253 20.46 -4.97 -8.82
N TYR A 254 21.68 -5.18 -8.33
CA TYR A 254 22.77 -5.66 -9.18
C TYR A 254 23.74 -6.60 -8.46
N THR A 255 24.31 -7.49 -9.25
CA THR A 255 25.45 -8.34 -8.92
C THR A 255 26.56 -8.10 -9.93
N LYS A 256 27.59 -8.95 -9.92
CA LYS A 256 28.69 -8.88 -10.90
C LYS A 256 28.19 -9.01 -12.34
N ASP A 257 27.24 -9.91 -12.59
CA ASP A 257 26.83 -10.29 -13.94
C ASP A 257 25.46 -9.71 -14.34
N TYR A 258 24.62 -9.36 -13.36
CA TYR A 258 23.22 -8.98 -13.60
C TYR A 258 22.88 -7.62 -12.97
N ILE A 259 22.00 -6.86 -13.63
CA ILE A 259 21.30 -5.71 -13.07
C ILE A 259 19.81 -5.78 -13.41
N HIS A 260 18.96 -5.45 -12.46
CA HIS A 260 17.51 -5.53 -12.56
C HIS A 260 16.86 -4.17 -12.40
N TYR A 261 15.98 -3.81 -13.34
CA TYR A 261 15.05 -2.70 -13.15
C TYR A 261 13.97 -3.14 -12.16
N TYR A 262 14.14 -2.75 -10.89
CA TYR A 262 13.39 -3.34 -9.78
C TYR A 262 12.13 -2.56 -9.44
N LEU A 263 12.26 -1.34 -8.90
CA LEU A 263 11.13 -0.48 -8.54
C LEU A 263 11.31 0.91 -9.14
N SER A 264 10.20 1.56 -9.51
CA SER A 264 10.27 2.88 -10.14
C SER A 264 9.04 3.74 -9.89
N GLY A 265 9.23 5.05 -9.93
CA GLY A 265 8.15 6.02 -9.80
C GLY A 265 8.42 7.29 -10.60
N SER A 266 7.38 7.84 -11.23
CA SER A 266 7.44 9.07 -12.02
C SER A 266 6.24 9.98 -11.85
N ILE A 267 6.48 11.28 -12.05
CA ILE A 267 5.43 12.28 -12.16
C ILE A 267 4.67 12.09 -13.48
N HIS A 268 3.35 11.91 -13.39
CA HIS A 268 2.50 11.58 -14.53
C HIS A 268 2.44 12.68 -15.62
N ASN A 269 2.27 13.95 -15.21
CA ASN A 269 2.10 15.08 -16.13
C ASN A 269 3.37 15.42 -16.94
N MET A 270 4.51 14.83 -16.59
CA MET A 270 5.81 15.04 -17.26
C MET A 270 6.22 13.88 -18.18
N ARG A 271 5.32 12.93 -18.47
CA ARG A 271 5.59 11.80 -19.39
C ARG A 271 6.07 12.25 -20.78
N HIS A 272 5.63 13.41 -21.25
CA HIS A 272 6.01 13.97 -22.55
C HIS A 272 7.51 14.26 -22.67
N LEU A 273 8.23 14.40 -21.54
CA LEU A 273 9.68 14.60 -21.46
C LEU A 273 10.48 13.32 -21.70
N ALA A 274 9.85 12.14 -21.64
CA ALA A 274 10.49 10.84 -21.83
C ALA A 274 11.67 10.55 -20.87
N ALA A 275 11.58 11.01 -19.62
CA ALA A 275 12.61 10.81 -18.60
C ALA A 275 12.96 9.34 -18.33
N ASN A 276 11.97 8.43 -18.32
CA ASN A 276 12.21 6.99 -18.16
C ASN A 276 13.10 6.41 -19.27
N ASN A 277 12.95 6.91 -20.50
CA ASN A 277 13.75 6.44 -21.64
C ASN A 277 15.22 6.79 -21.46
N LEU A 278 15.50 8.04 -21.10
CA LEU A 278 16.86 8.48 -20.82
C LEU A 278 17.45 7.75 -19.60
N LEU A 279 16.69 7.63 -18.50
CA LEU A 279 17.17 6.98 -17.28
C LEU A 279 17.62 5.54 -17.52
N LEU A 280 16.81 4.72 -18.19
CA LEU A 280 17.20 3.32 -18.47
C LEU A 280 18.40 3.22 -19.41
N TYR A 281 18.53 4.13 -20.38
CA TYR A 281 19.70 4.18 -21.26
C TYR A 281 20.99 4.52 -20.49
N GLU A 282 20.94 5.54 -19.64
CA GLU A 282 22.09 5.95 -18.81
C GLU A 282 22.49 4.88 -17.80
N VAL A 283 21.52 4.17 -17.21
CA VAL A 283 21.80 3.02 -16.33
C VAL A 283 22.45 1.87 -17.10
N ALA A 284 22.03 1.62 -18.35
CA ALA A 284 22.67 0.62 -19.19
C ALA A 284 24.15 0.95 -19.45
N LEU A 285 24.46 2.21 -19.78
CA LEU A 285 25.85 2.67 -19.96
C LEU A 285 26.65 2.53 -18.67
N TRP A 286 26.10 2.95 -17.53
CA TRP A 286 26.73 2.81 -16.22
C TRP A 286 27.03 1.35 -15.84
N ALA A 287 26.12 0.43 -16.21
CA ALA A 287 26.29 -0.99 -15.96
C ALA A 287 27.38 -1.61 -16.86
N MET A 288 27.45 -1.19 -18.12
CA MET A 288 28.51 -1.59 -19.06
C MET A 288 29.90 -1.16 -18.57
N GLU A 289 30.05 0.06 -18.06
CA GLU A 289 31.32 0.54 -17.48
C GLU A 289 31.81 -0.32 -16.31
N ARG A 290 30.91 -1.07 -15.67
CA ARG A 290 31.20 -1.97 -14.55
C ARG A 290 31.39 -3.42 -14.96
N GLY A 291 31.30 -3.72 -16.25
CA GLY A 291 31.39 -5.08 -16.77
C GLY A 291 30.19 -5.96 -16.42
N ILE A 292 29.05 -5.35 -16.03
CA ILE A 292 27.80 -6.09 -15.84
C ILE A 292 27.34 -6.58 -17.21
N LYS A 293 26.94 -7.85 -17.30
CA LYS A 293 26.69 -8.53 -18.58
C LYS A 293 25.25 -8.40 -19.07
N SER A 294 24.28 -8.37 -18.16
CA SER A 294 22.86 -8.41 -18.52
C SER A 294 22.05 -7.41 -17.71
N PHE A 295 21.28 -6.58 -18.41
CA PHE A 295 20.30 -5.68 -17.80
C PHE A 295 18.89 -6.22 -18.02
N HIS A 296 18.32 -6.80 -16.97
CA HIS A 296 16.99 -7.34 -16.97
C HIS A 296 15.96 -6.26 -16.65
N LEU A 297 15.08 -5.95 -17.61
CA LEU A 297 14.02 -4.96 -17.46
C LEU A 297 12.73 -5.56 -16.89
N GLY A 298 12.63 -6.89 -16.80
CA GLY A 298 11.43 -7.62 -16.40
C GLY A 298 10.37 -7.69 -17.49
N GLY A 299 9.15 -8.12 -17.13
CA GLY A 299 8.00 -8.27 -18.02
C GLY A 299 6.93 -7.18 -17.87
N GLY A 300 5.78 -7.37 -18.52
CA GLY A 300 4.55 -6.63 -18.27
C GLY A 300 3.75 -7.19 -17.09
N TYR A 301 2.68 -6.50 -16.69
CA TYR A 301 1.67 -7.02 -15.75
C TYR A 301 0.86 -8.14 -16.40
N GLN A 302 0.44 -7.93 -17.66
CA GLN A 302 -0.14 -8.93 -18.54
C GLN A 302 0.76 -9.18 -19.75
N PRO A 303 0.61 -10.32 -20.46
CA PRO A 303 1.22 -10.52 -21.76
C PRO A 303 0.93 -9.34 -22.70
N ASP A 304 1.96 -8.84 -23.36
CA ASP A 304 1.90 -7.78 -24.38
C ASP A 304 1.29 -6.43 -23.94
N ASP A 305 1.30 -6.11 -22.65
CA ASP A 305 0.78 -4.84 -22.15
C ASP A 305 1.67 -3.62 -22.48
N SER A 306 1.19 -2.42 -22.15
CA SER A 306 1.92 -1.17 -22.41
C SER A 306 3.28 -1.08 -21.69
N LEU A 307 3.42 -1.75 -20.54
CA LEU A 307 4.66 -1.77 -19.76
C LEU A 307 5.69 -2.70 -20.41
N PHE A 308 5.26 -3.87 -20.87
CA PHE A 308 6.06 -4.79 -21.67
C PHE A 308 6.53 -4.11 -22.95
N ASN A 309 5.63 -3.50 -23.70
CA ASN A 309 5.95 -2.79 -24.94
C ASN A 309 6.96 -1.64 -24.73
N PHE A 310 6.85 -0.93 -23.61
CA PHE A 310 7.86 0.06 -23.22
C PHE A 310 9.24 -0.58 -23.03
N LYS A 311 9.35 -1.68 -22.27
CA LYS A 311 10.62 -2.39 -22.02
C LYS A 311 11.17 -3.00 -23.31
N ALA A 312 10.30 -3.61 -24.10
CA ALA A 312 10.58 -4.22 -25.40
C ALA A 312 11.19 -3.22 -26.40
N SER A 313 10.93 -1.92 -26.22
CA SER A 313 11.52 -0.89 -27.06
C SER A 313 13.03 -0.68 -26.87
N PHE A 314 13.62 -1.22 -25.79
CA PHE A 314 15.06 -1.12 -25.51
C PHE A 314 15.89 -2.29 -26.04
N SER A 315 15.26 -3.43 -26.32
CA SER A 315 15.98 -4.62 -26.77
C SER A 315 15.04 -5.59 -27.48
N PRO A 316 15.48 -6.30 -28.53
CA PRO A 316 14.74 -7.40 -29.12
C PRO A 316 14.84 -8.71 -28.32
N VAL A 317 15.80 -8.83 -27.39
CA VAL A 317 16.05 -10.08 -26.66
C VAL A 317 14.96 -10.34 -25.63
N ARG A 318 14.37 -11.54 -25.68
CA ARG A 318 13.33 -12.02 -24.76
C ARG A 318 13.81 -13.26 -24.02
N THR A 319 13.42 -13.37 -22.76
CA THR A 319 13.60 -14.59 -21.97
C THR A 319 12.26 -14.96 -21.32
N PRO A 320 11.86 -16.25 -21.38
CA PRO A 320 10.63 -16.70 -20.77
C PRO A 320 10.74 -16.73 -19.25
N PHE A 321 9.71 -16.22 -18.58
CA PHE A 321 9.53 -16.32 -17.14
C PHE A 321 8.54 -17.45 -16.82
N TYR A 322 9.00 -18.40 -16.01
CA TYR A 322 8.22 -19.57 -15.59
C TYR A 322 7.89 -19.50 -14.10
N ILE A 323 6.73 -20.03 -13.75
CA ILE A 323 6.34 -20.32 -12.37
C ILE A 323 6.27 -21.83 -12.16
N GLY A 324 6.50 -22.27 -10.93
CA GLY A 324 6.37 -23.65 -10.49
C GLY A 324 5.34 -23.77 -9.37
N LYS A 325 4.50 -24.79 -9.42
CA LYS A 325 3.54 -25.14 -8.37
C LYS A 325 3.77 -26.58 -7.94
N VAL A 326 3.87 -26.81 -6.63
CA VAL A 326 4.06 -28.16 -6.07
C VAL A 326 3.11 -28.36 -4.90
N VAL A 327 2.46 -29.52 -4.86
CA VAL A 327 1.66 -29.97 -3.73
C VAL A 327 2.36 -31.15 -3.07
N HIS A 328 3.09 -30.88 -1.98
CA HIS A 328 3.86 -31.89 -1.24
C HIS A 328 2.94 -32.84 -0.46
N GLN A 329 1.83 -32.33 0.08
CA GLN A 329 0.86 -33.12 0.83
C GLN A 329 -0.56 -33.03 0.23
N PRO A 330 -0.90 -33.88 -0.77
CA PRO A 330 -2.14 -33.76 -1.55
C PRO A 330 -3.43 -33.87 -0.74
N GLU A 331 -3.46 -34.66 0.33
CA GLU A 331 -4.65 -34.80 1.18
C GLU A 331 -4.89 -33.55 2.02
N ASN A 332 -3.86 -33.06 2.69
CA ASN A 332 -3.93 -31.84 3.50
C ASN A 332 -4.21 -30.61 2.61
N TYR A 333 -3.58 -30.51 1.44
CA TYR A 333 -3.89 -29.47 0.45
C TYR A 333 -5.37 -29.46 0.06
N ARG A 334 -5.93 -30.63 -0.31
CA ARG A 334 -7.36 -30.76 -0.64
C ARG A 334 -8.27 -30.37 0.53
N ARG A 335 -7.91 -30.71 1.77
CA ARG A 335 -8.66 -30.33 2.97
C ARG A 335 -8.68 -28.81 3.15
N LEU A 336 -7.53 -28.15 3.03
CA LEU A 336 -7.42 -26.70 3.15
C LEU A 336 -8.21 -25.98 2.05
N CYS A 337 -8.07 -26.43 0.80
CA CYS A 337 -8.82 -25.84 -0.32
C CYS A 337 -10.33 -25.99 -0.16
N ARG A 338 -10.82 -27.16 0.29
CA ARG A 338 -12.26 -27.36 0.54
C ARG A 338 -12.78 -26.46 1.67
N ARG A 339 -11.99 -26.29 2.73
CA ARG A 339 -12.35 -25.40 3.83
C ARG A 339 -12.38 -23.94 3.38
N TRP A 340 -11.35 -23.51 2.65
CA TRP A 340 -11.28 -22.20 2.00
C TRP A 340 -12.50 -21.94 1.13
N GLU A 341 -12.83 -22.86 0.22
CA GLU A 341 -13.97 -22.75 -0.68
C GLU A 341 -15.30 -22.66 0.07
N LYS A 342 -15.48 -23.49 1.11
CA LYS A 342 -16.70 -23.53 1.92
C LYS A 342 -16.94 -22.23 2.68
N GLU A 343 -15.92 -21.65 3.28
CA GLU A 343 -16.07 -20.49 4.17
C GLU A 343 -15.87 -19.16 3.43
N MET A 344 -15.03 -19.11 2.38
CA MET A 344 -14.69 -17.88 1.66
C MET A 344 -15.35 -17.78 0.28
N GLY A 345 -16.13 -18.78 -0.13
CA GLY A 345 -16.97 -18.71 -1.33
C GLY A 345 -16.23 -18.85 -2.66
N GLY A 346 -15.01 -19.40 -2.67
CA GLY A 346 -14.42 -19.79 -3.95
C GLY A 346 -13.10 -20.56 -3.87
N PRO A 347 -12.79 -21.37 -4.90
CA PRO A 347 -11.43 -21.73 -5.28
C PRO A 347 -10.78 -20.67 -6.19
N GLY A 348 -11.50 -19.58 -6.51
CA GLY A 348 -11.05 -18.43 -7.30
C GLY A 348 -10.34 -18.84 -8.59
N ASP A 349 -11.11 -19.07 -9.66
CA ASP A 349 -10.70 -19.19 -11.09
C ASP A 349 -9.50 -20.09 -11.47
N GLY A 350 -8.84 -20.77 -10.53
CA GLY A 350 -7.62 -21.56 -10.77
C GLY A 350 -6.37 -20.73 -11.08
N GLN A 351 -6.42 -19.39 -10.97
CA GLN A 351 -5.29 -18.53 -11.36
C GLN A 351 -4.29 -18.30 -10.21
N PHE A 352 -4.68 -18.48 -8.95
CA PHE A 352 -3.81 -18.25 -7.79
C PHE A 352 -3.34 -19.56 -7.13
N PHE A 353 -2.08 -19.60 -6.68
CA PHE A 353 -1.49 -20.75 -6.02
C PHE A 353 -0.66 -20.35 -4.77
N PRO A 354 -0.78 -21.07 -3.65
CA PRO A 354 -1.73 -22.16 -3.40
C PRO A 354 -3.17 -21.63 -3.27
N ALA A 355 -4.16 -22.41 -3.72
CA ALA A 355 -5.54 -21.92 -3.83
C ALA A 355 -6.19 -21.55 -2.48
N TYR A 356 -5.76 -22.18 -1.38
CA TYR A 356 -6.20 -21.81 -0.03
C TYR A 356 -5.55 -20.52 0.51
N ARG A 357 -4.64 -19.90 -0.25
CA ARG A 357 -4.11 -18.55 -0.02
C ARG A 357 -4.55 -17.56 -1.08
N THR A 358 -5.45 -17.96 -1.99
CA THR A 358 -6.07 -17.03 -2.94
C THR A 358 -6.45 -15.80 -2.15
N PRO A 359 -5.90 -14.61 -2.46
CA PRO A 359 -6.31 -13.40 -1.80
C PRO A 359 -7.80 -13.42 -1.91
N ILE A 360 -8.48 -13.37 -0.77
CA ILE A 360 -9.89 -13.07 -0.76
C ILE A 360 -9.98 -11.90 -1.71
N ARG A 361 -10.71 -12.04 -2.83
CA ARG A 361 -11.03 -10.88 -3.66
C ARG A 361 -11.84 -10.01 -2.74
N THR A 362 -11.14 -9.19 -1.99
CA THR A 362 -11.69 -8.34 -0.98
C THR A 362 -12.37 -7.24 -1.74
N VAL A 363 -13.67 -7.44 -1.97
CA VAL A 363 -14.56 -6.64 -1.17
C VAL A 363 -14.20 -6.97 0.30
N SER A 364 -13.45 -6.09 1.00
CA SER A 364 -12.80 -6.32 2.31
C SER A 364 -13.50 -7.31 3.26
N PRO A 365 -12.77 -8.19 3.98
CA PRO A 365 -13.37 -9.22 4.81
C PRO A 365 -13.86 -8.60 6.11
N GLU A 366 -15.13 -8.85 6.42
CA GLU A 366 -15.77 -8.54 7.71
C GLU A 366 -15.45 -7.17 8.30
N ARG A 367 -15.74 -6.18 7.48
CA ARG A 367 -16.72 -5.25 7.95
C ARG A 367 -18.06 -5.96 7.98
N HIS A 368 -18.67 -6.25 9.13
CA HIS A 368 -20.10 -6.60 9.24
C HIS A 368 -20.92 -5.91 8.15
N PRO A 369 -21.25 -6.54 7.01
CA PRO A 369 -21.18 -5.91 5.67
C PRO A 369 -21.18 -4.40 5.80
N VAL A 370 -20.04 -3.77 6.20
CA VAL A 370 -20.19 -2.44 6.83
C VAL A 370 -20.59 -1.58 5.68
N PRO A 371 -21.83 -1.08 5.68
CA PRO A 371 -22.40 -0.75 4.43
C PRO A 371 -21.54 0.33 3.78
N GLY A 372 -21.32 0.18 2.47
CA GLY A 372 -20.50 1.13 1.74
C GLY A 372 -20.95 2.55 2.06
N VAL A 373 -20.02 3.46 2.27
CA VAL A 373 -20.35 4.81 2.68
C VAL A 373 -20.47 5.71 1.47
N ILE A 374 -21.58 6.43 1.40
CA ILE A 374 -21.72 7.59 0.51
C ILE A 374 -21.43 8.86 1.29
N ILE A 375 -20.54 9.68 0.77
CA ILE A 375 -20.24 11.00 1.35
C ILE A 375 -21.08 12.04 0.62
N ILE A 376 -21.85 12.82 1.37
CA ILE A 376 -22.75 13.84 0.85
C ILE A 376 -22.07 15.20 1.00
N GLY A 377 -21.78 15.84 -0.13
CA GLY A 377 -20.95 17.04 -0.28
C GLY A 377 -19.62 16.74 -0.98
N GLY A 378 -19.09 17.71 -1.73
CA GLY A 378 -17.89 17.59 -2.56
C GLY A 378 -16.76 18.59 -2.24
N SER A 379 -16.94 19.40 -1.20
CA SER A 379 -16.01 20.46 -0.80
C SER A 379 -14.78 19.94 -0.02
N GLY A 380 -13.96 20.85 0.52
CA GLY A 380 -12.79 20.49 1.32
C GLY A 380 -13.11 19.62 2.54
N HIS A 381 -14.26 19.85 3.19
CA HIS A 381 -14.67 19.04 4.34
C HIS A 381 -14.96 17.58 3.97
N ALA A 382 -15.48 17.35 2.77
CA ALA A 382 -15.73 16.01 2.23
C ALA A 382 -14.43 15.22 1.98
N ARG A 383 -13.37 15.90 1.54
CA ARG A 383 -12.05 15.27 1.35
C ARG A 383 -11.42 14.82 2.67
N VAL A 384 -11.53 15.65 3.71
CA VAL A 384 -11.04 15.27 5.05
C VAL A 384 -11.89 14.15 5.66
N THR A 385 -13.20 14.18 5.41
CA THR A 385 -14.11 13.10 5.82
C THR A 385 -13.72 11.78 5.17
N ALA A 386 -13.42 11.78 3.86
CA ALA A 386 -12.99 10.59 3.15
C ALA A 386 -11.69 10.01 3.72
N ASP A 387 -10.69 10.85 3.98
CA ASP A 387 -9.43 10.45 4.61
C ASP A 387 -9.66 9.77 5.98
N ILE A 388 -10.51 10.36 6.84
CA ILE A 388 -10.89 9.76 8.13
C ILE A 388 -11.57 8.40 7.96
N LEU A 389 -12.53 8.31 7.04
CA LEU A 389 -13.29 7.08 6.81
C LEU A 389 -12.38 5.97 6.27
N LEU A 390 -11.44 6.28 5.37
CA LEU A 390 -10.45 5.34 4.86
C LEU A 390 -9.49 4.85 5.94
N LEU A 391 -8.98 5.74 6.80
CA LEU A 391 -8.13 5.37 7.94
C LEU A 391 -8.84 4.49 8.96
N ARG A 392 -10.18 4.54 9.02
CA ARG A 392 -11.03 3.63 9.80
C ARG A 392 -11.42 2.36 9.01
N GLY A 393 -10.80 2.14 7.86
CA GLY A 393 -11.01 1.01 6.96
C GLY A 393 -12.33 1.06 6.20
N ARG A 394 -12.99 2.22 6.06
CA ARG A 394 -14.33 2.30 5.42
C ARG A 394 -14.26 2.21 3.91
N ASN A 395 -15.16 1.40 3.36
CA ASN A 395 -15.38 1.31 1.93
C ASN A 395 -16.21 2.51 1.48
N ILE A 396 -15.59 3.46 0.79
CA ILE A 396 -16.28 4.61 0.20
C ILE A 396 -16.77 4.21 -1.18
N ILE A 397 -18.08 4.32 -1.41
CA ILE A 397 -18.71 4.02 -2.71
C ILE A 397 -18.54 5.20 -3.67
N GLY A 398 -18.65 6.41 -3.14
CA GLY A 398 -18.53 7.64 -3.91
C GLY A 398 -19.06 8.85 -3.16
N PHE A 399 -19.05 9.98 -3.86
CA PHE A 399 -19.57 11.25 -3.36
C PHE A 399 -20.89 11.59 -4.05
N CYS A 400 -21.72 12.42 -3.43
CA CYS A 400 -22.84 13.08 -4.12
C CYS A 400 -22.88 14.55 -3.74
N ASP A 401 -23.26 15.40 -4.69
CA ASP A 401 -23.32 16.85 -4.51
C ASP A 401 -24.34 17.40 -5.52
N ASP A 402 -25.13 18.39 -5.11
CA ASP A 402 -26.13 19.02 -5.97
C ASP A 402 -25.52 20.09 -6.88
N ASP A 403 -24.25 20.47 -6.67
CA ASP A 403 -23.50 21.32 -7.58
C ASP A 403 -23.27 20.63 -8.93
N LEU A 404 -24.03 21.08 -9.93
CA LEU A 404 -24.00 20.59 -11.30
C LEU A 404 -22.60 20.69 -11.94
N HIS A 405 -21.74 21.59 -11.48
CA HIS A 405 -20.38 21.74 -11.99
C HIS A 405 -19.45 20.58 -11.60
N LEU A 406 -19.81 19.80 -10.58
CA LEU A 406 -19.04 18.65 -10.12
C LEU A 406 -19.46 17.34 -10.83
N GLN A 407 -20.50 17.35 -11.66
CA GLN A 407 -20.94 16.15 -12.38
C GLN A 407 -19.85 15.56 -13.26
N ASN A 408 -19.76 14.22 -13.31
CA ASN A 408 -18.72 13.47 -14.03
C ASN A 408 -17.28 13.75 -13.55
N THR A 409 -17.12 14.26 -12.32
CA THR A 409 -15.79 14.45 -11.71
C THR A 409 -15.47 13.38 -10.66
N PHE A 410 -14.21 13.37 -10.22
CA PHE A 410 -13.75 12.53 -9.12
C PHE A 410 -13.34 13.41 -7.93
N ILE A 411 -13.74 13.01 -6.73
CA ILE A 411 -13.38 13.65 -5.48
C ILE A 411 -12.54 12.65 -4.69
N HIS A 412 -11.31 13.04 -4.36
CA HIS A 412 -10.37 12.17 -3.63
C HIS A 412 -10.16 10.78 -4.28
N GLY A 413 -10.25 10.69 -5.61
CA GLY A 413 -10.09 9.44 -6.35
C GLY A 413 -11.37 8.60 -6.50
N TYR A 414 -12.49 9.00 -5.89
CA TYR A 414 -13.79 8.34 -6.00
C TYR A 414 -14.74 9.11 -6.91
N PRO A 415 -15.68 8.42 -7.60
CA PRO A 415 -16.61 9.09 -8.50
C PRO A 415 -17.62 9.97 -7.73
N LEU A 416 -18.03 11.07 -8.35
CA LEU A 416 -19.28 11.74 -8.00
C LEU A 416 -20.45 10.96 -8.63
N LEU A 417 -21.28 10.35 -7.80
CA LEU A 417 -22.37 9.46 -8.21
C LEU A 417 -23.59 10.22 -8.77
N GLY A 418 -23.69 11.52 -8.49
CA GLY A 418 -24.78 12.38 -8.96
C GLY A 418 -25.30 13.31 -7.86
N GLN A 419 -26.51 13.83 -8.08
CA GLN A 419 -27.24 14.68 -7.14
C GLN A 419 -27.76 13.87 -5.94
N ILE A 420 -27.96 14.54 -4.81
CA ILE A 420 -28.34 13.93 -3.54
C ILE A 420 -29.65 13.12 -3.68
N GLU A 421 -30.63 13.70 -4.36
CA GLU A 421 -31.96 13.10 -4.54
C GLU A 421 -31.91 11.74 -5.27
N ALA A 422 -31.03 11.61 -6.26
CA ALA A 422 -30.87 10.39 -7.05
C ALA A 422 -30.20 9.25 -6.27
N ILE A 423 -29.52 9.57 -5.16
CA ILE A 423 -28.73 8.61 -4.39
C ILE A 423 -29.51 8.01 -3.21
N ILE A 424 -30.57 8.67 -2.76
CA ILE A 424 -31.40 8.20 -1.64
C ILE A 424 -31.97 6.79 -1.86
N PRO A 425 -32.53 6.44 -3.05
CA PRO A 425 -32.99 5.07 -3.32
C PRO A 425 -31.85 4.04 -3.19
N LEU A 426 -30.64 4.39 -3.67
CA LEU A 426 -29.47 3.52 -3.57
C LEU A 426 -29.06 3.27 -2.12
N ILE A 427 -29.10 4.31 -1.27
CA ILE A 427 -28.85 4.21 0.17
C ILE A 427 -29.82 3.24 0.85
N GLN A 428 -31.10 3.28 0.45
CA GLN A 428 -32.14 2.44 1.01
C GLN A 428 -32.05 0.99 0.51
N GLU A 429 -32.05 0.78 -0.81
CA GLU A 429 -32.09 -0.54 -1.45
C GLU A 429 -30.85 -1.39 -1.15
N LYS A 430 -29.68 -0.75 -1.08
CA LYS A 430 -28.39 -1.42 -0.81
C LYS A 430 -27.96 -1.29 0.65
N ASN A 431 -28.81 -0.70 1.49
CA ASN A 431 -28.57 -0.49 2.92
C ASN A 431 -27.25 0.26 3.23
N LEU A 432 -26.79 1.19 2.36
CA LEU A 432 -25.46 1.83 2.37
C LEU A 432 -25.33 3.00 3.36
N ASP A 433 -24.34 2.99 4.26
CA ASP A 433 -24.12 4.08 5.20
C ASP A 433 -23.88 5.41 4.49
N TYR A 434 -24.15 6.51 5.19
CA TYR A 434 -23.91 7.83 4.64
C TYR A 434 -23.37 8.79 5.68
N PHE A 435 -22.67 9.81 5.22
CA PHE A 435 -22.15 10.91 6.04
C PHE A 435 -22.41 12.24 5.36
N ILE A 436 -22.88 13.24 6.11
CA ILE A 436 -23.14 14.59 5.60
C ILE A 436 -21.90 15.47 5.82
N ALA A 437 -21.07 15.61 4.79
CA ALA A 437 -19.83 16.39 4.82
C ALA A 437 -20.05 17.85 4.40
N ILE A 438 -20.99 18.53 5.06
CA ILE A 438 -21.31 19.94 4.84
C ILE A 438 -20.82 20.79 6.02
N GLY A 439 -19.89 21.70 5.75
CA GLY A 439 -19.27 22.53 6.79
C GLY A 439 -20.19 23.62 7.36
N ASN A 440 -21.10 24.17 6.55
CA ASN A 440 -22.06 25.18 7.00
C ASN A 440 -23.14 24.52 7.88
N ASN A 441 -23.33 25.05 9.10
CA ASN A 441 -24.29 24.49 10.06
C ASN A 441 -25.74 24.50 9.57
N GLU A 442 -26.17 25.57 8.90
CA GLU A 442 -27.55 25.72 8.43
C GLU A 442 -27.82 24.76 7.28
N ASP A 443 -26.95 24.71 6.28
CA ASP A 443 -27.06 23.80 5.15
C ASP A 443 -27.02 22.33 5.62
N ARG A 444 -26.12 22.02 6.56
CA ARG A 444 -26.03 20.67 7.17
C ARG A 444 -27.32 20.32 7.92
N LYS A 445 -27.92 21.27 8.64
CA LYS A 445 -29.17 21.07 9.40
C LYS A 445 -30.37 20.83 8.49
N GLN A 446 -30.51 21.65 7.44
CA GLN A 446 -31.59 21.48 6.45
C GLN A 446 -31.49 20.12 5.75
N LEU A 447 -30.29 19.76 5.28
CA LEU A 447 -30.05 18.51 4.59
C LEU A 447 -30.21 17.29 5.53
N ALA A 448 -29.76 17.39 6.78
CA ALA A 448 -29.95 16.35 7.79
C ALA A 448 -31.43 16.04 8.02
N GLY A 449 -32.29 17.06 8.11
CA GLY A 449 -33.74 16.86 8.27
C GLY A 449 -34.37 16.09 7.12
N ILE A 450 -33.99 16.41 5.88
CA ILE A 450 -34.45 15.71 4.68
C ILE A 450 -33.97 14.25 4.69
N LEU A 451 -32.68 14.02 4.89
CA LEU A 451 -32.08 12.70 4.79
C LEU A 451 -32.51 11.77 5.93
N LEU A 452 -32.66 12.26 7.16
CA LEU A 452 -33.17 11.44 8.27
C LEU A 452 -34.58 10.93 7.97
N LYS A 453 -35.46 11.81 7.47
CA LYS A 453 -36.84 11.46 7.13
C LYS A 453 -36.90 10.48 5.96
N ARG A 454 -36.03 10.66 4.95
CA ARG A 454 -36.07 9.84 3.74
C ARG A 454 -35.29 8.53 3.86
N CYS A 455 -34.08 8.54 4.40
CA CYS A 455 -33.27 7.33 4.57
C CYS A 455 -33.78 6.44 5.73
N GLY A 456 -34.58 6.98 6.66
CA GLY A 456 -35.20 6.22 7.75
C GLY A 456 -34.23 5.75 8.83
N ARG A 457 -32.97 6.20 8.80
CA ARG A 457 -31.93 5.88 9.78
C ARG A 457 -30.88 6.99 9.85
N PRO A 458 -30.14 7.14 10.97
CA PRO A 458 -29.13 8.18 11.10
C PRO A 458 -27.86 7.91 10.29
N PRO A 459 -27.11 8.97 9.92
CA PRO A 459 -25.77 8.84 9.35
C PRO A 459 -24.75 8.35 10.39
N ILE A 460 -23.63 7.83 9.90
CA ILE A 460 -22.53 7.38 10.75
C ILE A 460 -21.73 8.57 11.32
N ASN A 461 -20.87 8.30 12.31
CA ASN A 461 -19.84 9.26 12.77
C ASN A 461 -18.54 9.07 11.96
N ALA A 462 -17.83 10.16 11.69
CA ALA A 462 -16.49 10.18 11.10
C ALA A 462 -15.48 10.63 12.16
N ILE A 463 -14.81 9.67 12.81
CA ILE A 463 -13.88 9.92 13.93
C ILE A 463 -12.47 9.51 13.53
N HIS A 464 -11.54 10.44 13.50
CA HIS A 464 -10.15 10.16 13.16
C HIS A 464 -9.49 9.19 14.19
N PRO A 465 -8.60 8.27 13.77
CA PRO A 465 -7.92 7.34 14.69
C PRO A 465 -7.04 8.00 15.76
N THR A 466 -6.54 9.21 15.53
CA THR A 466 -5.70 9.94 16.51
C THR A 466 -6.49 10.83 17.47
N ALA A 467 -7.82 10.87 17.39
CA ALA A 467 -8.61 11.58 18.38
C ALA A 467 -8.60 10.81 19.71
N ILE A 468 -8.43 11.53 20.82
CA ILE A 468 -8.40 10.97 22.17
C ILE A 468 -9.76 11.25 22.81
N ILE A 469 -10.57 10.20 22.97
CA ILE A 469 -11.94 10.31 23.47
C ILE A 469 -12.08 9.46 24.72
N SER A 470 -12.55 10.06 25.81
CA SER A 470 -12.86 9.30 27.03
C SER A 470 -13.96 8.26 26.76
N PRO A 471 -13.83 7.01 27.24
CA PRO A 471 -14.85 5.98 27.05
C PRO A 471 -16.15 6.25 27.84
N ARG A 472 -16.19 7.29 28.67
CA ARG A 472 -17.33 7.66 29.53
C ARG A 472 -18.18 8.80 28.98
N ILE A 473 -17.93 9.24 27.75
CA ILE A 473 -18.79 10.26 27.12
C ILE A 473 -20.05 9.63 26.54
N THR A 474 -21.07 10.46 26.30
CA THR A 474 -22.18 10.12 25.41
C THR A 474 -22.05 10.90 24.11
N MET A 475 -22.23 10.23 22.96
CA MET A 475 -22.14 10.87 21.64
C MET A 475 -23.30 10.45 20.75
N GLY A 476 -23.93 11.42 20.09
CA GLY A 476 -24.94 11.23 19.06
C GLY A 476 -24.37 10.72 17.72
N TYR A 477 -25.10 10.96 16.64
CA TYR A 477 -24.77 10.49 15.29
C TYR A 477 -24.44 11.65 14.32
N GLY A 478 -23.89 11.32 13.13
CA GLY A 478 -23.51 12.33 12.13
C GLY A 478 -22.35 13.24 12.53
N ASN A 479 -21.60 12.89 13.57
CA ASN A 479 -20.54 13.72 14.15
C ASN A 479 -19.21 13.57 13.39
N PHE A 480 -18.52 14.69 13.22
CA PHE A 480 -17.16 14.75 12.68
C PHE A 480 -16.16 15.05 13.81
N VAL A 481 -15.18 14.17 14.00
CA VAL A 481 -14.09 14.36 14.97
C VAL A 481 -12.75 14.22 14.26
N ALA A 482 -12.04 15.34 14.16
CA ALA A 482 -10.85 15.49 13.34
C ALA A 482 -9.56 14.98 14.03
N PRO A 483 -8.41 14.94 13.32
CA PRO A 483 -7.15 14.53 13.89
C PRO A 483 -6.75 15.34 15.15
N GLY A 484 -6.27 14.64 16.17
CA GLY A 484 -5.76 15.24 17.41
C GLY A 484 -6.80 15.95 18.28
N ALA A 485 -8.10 15.83 17.98
CA ALA A 485 -9.14 16.32 18.87
C ALA A 485 -9.17 15.52 20.19
N ILE A 486 -9.48 16.19 21.30
CA ILE A 486 -9.53 15.60 22.65
C ILE A 486 -10.90 15.87 23.28
N ILE A 487 -11.58 14.83 23.75
CA ILE A 487 -12.87 14.92 24.45
C ILE A 487 -12.76 14.19 25.79
N ASN A 488 -12.89 14.94 26.89
CA ASN A 488 -12.69 14.41 28.24
C ASN A 488 -13.94 13.77 28.85
N ILE A 489 -13.72 13.15 30.01
CA ILE A 489 -14.70 12.39 30.80
C ILE A 489 -16.01 13.16 31.06
N ASP A 490 -17.11 12.41 31.11
CA ASP A 490 -18.46 12.87 31.46
C ASP A 490 -19.02 14.02 30.60
N SER A 491 -18.46 14.21 29.41
CA SER A 491 -18.99 15.16 28.42
C SER A 491 -20.08 14.52 27.54
N MET A 492 -21.00 15.36 27.07
CA MET A 492 -22.07 14.98 26.15
C MET A 492 -21.87 15.68 24.79
N VAL A 493 -21.92 14.91 23.72
CA VAL A 493 -21.86 15.40 22.33
C VAL A 493 -23.16 15.05 21.62
N GLY A 494 -23.88 16.06 21.13
CA GLY A 494 -25.11 15.91 20.37
C GLY A 494 -24.91 15.30 18.98
N ASN A 495 -25.84 15.57 18.08
CA ASN A 495 -25.84 15.09 16.70
C ASN A 495 -25.26 16.14 15.73
N PHE A 496 -24.65 15.69 14.63
CA PHE A 496 -24.16 16.56 13.55
C PHE A 496 -23.16 17.64 13.99
N THR A 497 -22.44 17.37 15.08
CA THR A 497 -21.41 18.25 15.62
C THR A 497 -20.10 18.10 14.85
N ILE A 498 -19.32 19.17 14.81
CA ILE A 498 -17.97 19.19 14.23
C ILE A 498 -16.99 19.55 15.34
N ILE A 499 -16.11 18.63 15.70
CA ILE A 499 -15.00 18.84 16.62
C ILE A 499 -13.71 18.75 15.81
N ASN A 500 -13.14 19.90 15.48
CA ASN A 500 -12.15 20.02 14.43
C ASN A 500 -10.70 19.83 14.94
N THR A 501 -9.72 19.91 14.04
CA THR A 501 -8.35 19.47 14.27
C THR A 501 -7.73 20.13 15.50
N GLY A 502 -7.24 19.31 16.42
CA GLY A 502 -6.61 19.79 17.67
C GLY A 502 -7.55 20.55 18.61
N ALA A 503 -8.87 20.50 18.42
CA ALA A 503 -9.82 21.07 19.37
C ALA A 503 -9.87 20.24 20.65
N THR A 504 -10.07 20.90 21.78
CA THR A 504 -10.12 20.24 23.09
C THR A 504 -11.42 20.59 23.82
N VAL A 505 -12.10 19.56 24.30
CA VAL A 505 -13.31 19.63 25.12
C VAL A 505 -12.93 19.12 26.52
N GLY A 506 -13.04 20.00 27.51
CA GLY A 506 -12.77 19.70 28.93
C GLY A 506 -13.73 18.67 29.53
N TYR A 507 -13.61 18.39 30.82
CA TYR A 507 -14.52 17.47 31.52
C TYR A 507 -15.93 18.07 31.64
N GLU A 508 -16.97 17.23 31.73
CA GLU A 508 -18.36 17.63 32.00
C GLU A 508 -18.96 18.68 31.03
N ASN A 509 -18.50 18.71 29.77
CA ASN A 509 -19.04 19.64 28.78
C ASN A 509 -20.34 19.13 28.17
N MET A 510 -21.21 20.04 27.74
CA MET A 510 -22.45 19.72 27.03
C MET A 510 -22.48 20.44 25.68
N LEU A 511 -22.27 19.69 24.60
CA LEU A 511 -22.35 20.19 23.22
C LEU A 511 -23.65 19.71 22.59
N HIS A 512 -24.57 20.63 22.27
CA HIS A 512 -25.85 20.32 21.64
C HIS A 512 -25.69 20.00 20.14
N ASP A 513 -26.80 19.71 19.47
CA ASP A 513 -26.82 19.38 18.05
C ASP A 513 -26.26 20.52 17.17
N PHE A 514 -25.62 20.16 16.07
CA PHE A 514 -25.05 21.10 15.09
C PHE A 514 -23.98 22.05 15.62
N VAL A 515 -23.45 21.84 16.83
CA VAL A 515 -22.34 22.63 17.36
C VAL A 515 -21.08 22.44 16.52
N GLN A 516 -20.36 23.52 16.28
CA GLN A 516 -19.07 23.50 15.60
C GLN A 516 -17.96 24.08 16.47
N VAL A 517 -17.00 23.24 16.84
CA VAL A 517 -15.76 23.60 17.52
C VAL A 517 -14.63 23.58 16.49
N SER A 518 -14.19 24.76 16.03
CA SER A 518 -13.20 24.91 14.95
C SER A 518 -11.79 24.51 15.38
N PRO A 519 -10.81 24.43 14.45
CA PRO A 519 -9.47 23.94 14.78
C PRO A 519 -8.80 24.71 15.91
N GLY A 520 -8.10 23.99 16.78
CA GLY A 520 -7.33 24.56 17.89
C GLY A 520 -8.14 25.30 18.95
N CYS A 521 -9.47 25.14 19.02
CA CYS A 521 -10.27 25.71 20.10
C CYS A 521 -10.10 24.94 21.41
N ASN A 522 -10.26 25.63 22.54
CA ASN A 522 -10.18 25.03 23.87
C ASN A 522 -11.42 25.38 24.70
N LEU A 523 -12.19 24.36 25.11
CA LEU A 523 -13.29 24.50 26.06
C LEU A 523 -12.83 24.02 27.43
N GLY A 524 -12.99 24.87 28.45
CA GLY A 524 -12.75 24.51 29.85
C GLY A 524 -13.73 23.44 30.37
N GLY A 525 -13.63 23.10 31.65
CA GLY A 525 -14.58 22.18 32.27
C GLY A 525 -15.99 22.78 32.38
N ASN A 526 -17.03 21.95 32.28
CA ASN A 526 -18.42 22.35 32.52
C ASN A 526 -18.89 23.53 31.62
N VAL A 527 -18.51 23.53 30.34
CA VAL A 527 -19.03 24.50 29.36
C VAL A 527 -20.23 23.90 28.63
N VAL A 528 -21.27 24.72 28.47
CA VAL A 528 -22.47 24.37 27.69
C VAL A 528 -22.40 25.12 26.36
N VAL A 529 -22.53 24.41 25.25
CA VAL A 529 -22.58 24.97 23.91
C VAL A 529 -23.90 24.53 23.29
N GLU A 530 -24.81 25.49 23.15
CA GLU A 530 -26.17 25.25 22.68
C GLU A 530 -26.23 25.07 21.15
N GLU A 531 -27.40 24.63 20.69
CA GLU A 531 -27.61 24.13 19.33
C GLU A 531 -27.14 25.10 18.24
N GLY A 532 -26.40 24.59 17.25
CA GLY A 532 -25.98 25.36 16.07
C GLY A 532 -24.93 26.45 16.35
N ALA A 533 -24.45 26.59 17.58
CA ALA A 533 -23.40 27.55 17.91
C ALA A 533 -22.08 27.21 17.21
N PHE A 534 -21.35 28.25 16.80
CA PHE A 534 -20.07 28.15 16.10
C PHE A 534 -18.96 28.79 16.93
N ILE A 535 -17.94 28.01 17.25
CA ILE A 535 -16.74 28.45 17.96
C ILE A 535 -15.61 28.53 16.94
N GLY A 536 -15.18 29.76 16.63
CA GLY A 536 -14.20 30.07 15.60
C GLY A 536 -12.78 29.67 15.97
N THR A 537 -11.97 29.38 14.95
CA THR A 537 -10.61 28.83 15.07
C THR A 537 -9.78 29.48 16.17
N GLY A 538 -9.19 28.66 17.04
CA GLY A 538 -8.29 29.10 18.11
C GLY A 538 -8.96 29.80 19.31
N ALA A 539 -10.30 29.91 19.34
CA ALA A 539 -11.01 30.51 20.45
C ALA A 539 -10.92 29.67 21.73
N LYS A 540 -11.06 30.33 22.88
CA LYS A 540 -10.92 29.75 24.21
C LYS A 540 -12.13 30.09 25.06
N VAL A 541 -12.71 29.12 25.72
CA VAL A 541 -13.85 29.31 26.62
C VAL A 541 -13.43 28.86 28.01
N ILE A 542 -13.49 29.76 28.99
CA ILE A 542 -13.16 29.40 30.38
C ILE A 542 -14.22 28.45 30.95
N PRO A 543 -13.92 27.72 32.04
CA PRO A 543 -14.88 26.79 32.65
C PRO A 543 -16.21 27.44 33.07
N GLY A 544 -17.30 26.65 33.04
CA GLY A 544 -18.60 27.07 33.59
C GLY A 544 -19.33 28.13 32.77
N LYS A 545 -19.05 28.26 31.47
CA LYS A 545 -19.69 29.24 30.58
C LYS A 545 -20.73 28.58 29.67
N THR A 546 -21.73 29.37 29.28
CA THR A 546 -22.74 28.98 28.30
C THR A 546 -22.56 29.77 27.00
N ILE A 547 -22.53 29.07 25.87
CA ILE A 547 -22.51 29.64 24.52
C ILE A 547 -23.89 29.38 23.90
N GLY A 548 -24.70 30.43 23.77
CA GLY A 548 -26.11 30.31 23.39
C GLY A 548 -26.35 29.85 21.95
N ALA A 549 -27.55 29.37 21.68
CA ALA A 549 -27.92 28.75 20.41
C ALA A 549 -27.67 29.68 19.21
N CYS A 550 -27.18 29.12 18.10
CA CYS A 550 -26.86 29.84 16.86
C CYS A 550 -25.96 31.07 17.06
N SER A 551 -25.20 31.14 18.16
CA SER A 551 -24.23 32.18 18.40
C SER A 551 -22.90 31.87 17.70
N VAL A 552 -22.08 32.90 17.52
CA VAL A 552 -20.78 32.84 16.85
C VAL A 552 -19.73 33.43 17.78
N VAL A 553 -18.78 32.61 18.22
CA VAL A 553 -17.54 33.07 18.85
C VAL A 553 -16.51 33.24 17.74
N GLY A 554 -16.00 34.47 17.57
CA GLY A 554 -15.01 34.77 16.54
C GLY A 554 -13.68 34.04 16.75
N ALA A 555 -12.91 33.90 15.67
CA ALA A 555 -11.59 33.29 15.73
C ALA A 555 -10.68 34.01 16.75
N GLY A 556 -9.95 33.22 17.54
CA GLY A 556 -9.03 33.71 18.57
C GLY A 556 -9.68 34.39 19.78
N ALA A 557 -11.02 34.45 19.86
CA ALA A 557 -11.70 35.11 20.97
C ALA A 557 -11.56 34.33 22.30
N VAL A 558 -11.58 35.04 23.42
CA VAL A 558 -11.51 34.44 24.76
C VAL A 558 -12.80 34.74 25.52
N VAL A 559 -13.66 33.73 25.65
CA VAL A 559 -14.95 33.84 26.32
C VAL A 559 -14.77 33.70 27.82
N ILE A 560 -15.04 34.79 28.54
CA ILE A 560 -15.02 34.85 30.01
C ILE A 560 -16.39 35.09 30.64
N ASN A 561 -17.42 35.37 29.81
CA ASN A 561 -18.81 35.56 30.21
C ASN A 561 -19.71 34.75 29.27
N ASP A 562 -20.91 34.40 29.70
CA ASP A 562 -21.87 33.69 28.86
C ASP A 562 -22.20 34.50 27.60
N ILE A 563 -22.35 33.80 26.47
CA ILE A 563 -22.67 34.40 25.17
C ILE A 563 -24.16 34.19 24.90
N PRO A 564 -24.96 35.26 24.77
CA PRO A 564 -26.39 35.13 24.49
C PRO A 564 -26.67 34.40 23.16
N PRO A 565 -27.82 33.74 23.01
CA PRO A 565 -28.20 33.11 21.76
C PRO A 565 -28.31 34.12 20.62
N PHE A 566 -28.10 33.65 19.38
CA PHE A 566 -28.14 34.41 18.13
C PHE A 566 -27.16 35.59 18.08
N SER A 567 -26.13 35.61 18.93
CA SER A 567 -25.16 36.69 19.02
C SER A 567 -23.83 36.37 18.33
N THR A 568 -23.04 37.38 18.01
CA THR A 568 -21.66 37.25 17.56
C THR A 568 -20.77 37.94 18.57
N ALA A 569 -19.84 37.19 19.17
CA ALA A 569 -18.90 37.68 20.16
C ALA A 569 -17.46 37.55 19.66
N VAL A 570 -16.65 38.60 19.79
CA VAL A 570 -15.26 38.62 19.28
C VAL A 570 -14.32 39.30 20.28
N GLY A 571 -13.02 39.03 20.17
CA GLY A 571 -11.97 39.71 20.93
C GLY A 571 -11.50 38.99 22.20
N VAL A 572 -10.56 39.63 22.90
CA VAL A 572 -9.96 39.15 24.15
C VAL A 572 -10.07 40.28 25.19
N PRO A 573 -11.01 40.22 26.14
CA PRO A 573 -12.08 39.22 26.26
C PRO A 573 -13.15 39.35 25.16
N ALA A 574 -13.86 38.26 24.88
CA ALA A 574 -14.93 38.22 23.90
C ALA A 574 -16.09 39.14 24.31
N ARG A 575 -16.51 40.03 23.40
CA ARG A 575 -17.65 40.93 23.59
C ARG A 575 -18.64 40.76 22.45
N VAL A 576 -19.93 40.78 22.78
CA VAL A 576 -21.02 40.74 21.79
C VAL A 576 -20.98 42.01 20.95
N ILE A 577 -20.80 41.85 19.64
CA ILE A 577 -20.77 42.95 18.66
C ILE A 577 -22.03 42.99 17.78
N LYS A 578 -22.79 41.89 17.74
CA LYS A 578 -24.01 41.76 16.94
C LYS A 578 -24.95 40.78 17.61
N GLN A 579 -26.25 41.05 17.58
CA GLN A 579 -27.28 40.11 17.99
C GLN A 579 -28.36 40.05 16.91
N ARG A 580 -28.62 38.84 16.39
CA ARG A 580 -29.65 38.60 15.38
C ARG A 580 -30.97 38.31 16.09
N ARG A 581 -32.08 38.76 15.49
CA ARG A 581 -33.42 38.32 15.92
C ARG A 581 -33.67 36.91 15.38
N PRO A 582 -34.36 36.02 16.11
CA PRO A 582 -34.62 34.63 15.69
C PRO A 582 -35.24 34.50 14.28
N ASP A 583 -36.00 35.51 13.83
CA ASP A 583 -36.77 35.46 12.57
C ASP A 583 -36.18 36.26 11.40
N CYS A 584 -34.96 36.80 11.51
CA CYS A 584 -34.35 37.54 10.41
C CYS A 584 -33.28 36.69 9.72
N ARG A 585 -33.62 36.05 8.59
CA ARG A 585 -32.64 35.45 7.66
C ARG A 585 -31.49 36.44 7.40
N PRO A 586 -30.21 36.08 7.58
CA PRO A 586 -29.12 36.96 7.21
C PRO A 586 -28.13 36.33 6.21
N MET A 587 -28.17 36.93 5.00
CA MET A 587 -27.17 37.14 3.94
C MET A 587 -26.05 36.11 3.68
N ASN A 588 -26.09 35.59 2.44
CA ASN A 588 -25.05 35.01 1.57
C ASN A 588 -23.63 34.83 2.10
#